data_AF-A0A2V7YPF9-F1
#
_entry.id   AF-A0A2V7YPF9-F1
#
_cell.length_a   1.000
_cell.length_b   1.000
_cell.length_c   1.000
_cell.angle_alpha   90.00
_cell.angle_beta   90.00
_cell.angle_gamma   90.00
#
_symmetry.space_group_name_H-M   'P 1'
#
loop_
_entity.id
_entity.type
_entity.pdbx_description
1 polymer ?
#
loop_
_entity_poly.entity_id
_entity_poly.type
_entity_poly.pdbx_seq_one_letter_code
_entity_poly.pdbx_strand_id
1 'polypeptide(L)'
;MKSSKPFVAAVAVSVMSAGIAAAAHVDFNDPRRALGREGDIRVDAELGQDTLQPNSPLTVTYQIENLTNLTIAVADKVTDTDFDPDSQTITLSIGAEIPSGSHMPHLVTIKAGEKHTFTAGALVHVVVPNTLTPWTTLPRFVQVKVTVLRDVTPFANLIEQQNRTALPVALPKDMFDRWIDASTSVFLNTIPVYWRGESRRGTAESNQPAGTD
;
A
#
# COMPACT_ATOMS: atom_id res chain seq x y z
N MET A 1 37.59 -55.59 32.42
CA MET A 1 36.31 -55.32 33.14
C MET A 1 35.74 -53.99 32.60
N LYS A 2 34.43 -53.83 32.38
CA LYS A 2 33.48 -53.13 33.31
C LYS A 2 34.16 -51.98 34.10
N SER A 3 33.69 -50.73 34.14
CA SER A 3 32.55 -50.01 33.50
C SER A 3 32.78 -48.47 33.70
N SER A 4 32.07 -47.44 33.23
CA SER A 4 30.77 -47.22 32.55
C SER A 4 30.83 -45.94 31.65
N LYS A 5 29.69 -45.42 31.15
CA LYS A 5 29.48 -43.98 30.81
C LYS A 5 28.51 -43.35 31.86
N PRO A 6 28.45 -42.02 32.02
CA PRO A 6 27.60 -41.17 31.16
C PRO A 6 28.40 -40.00 30.54
N PHE A 7 28.20 -39.54 29.30
CA PHE A 7 26.98 -39.02 28.67
C PHE A 7 26.33 -37.85 29.42
N VAL A 8 26.90 -36.65 29.24
CA VAL A 8 26.25 -35.37 29.52
C VAL A 8 25.88 -34.75 28.18
N ALA A 9 24.59 -34.69 27.86
CA ALA A 9 24.08 -34.05 26.65
C ALA A 9 23.74 -32.58 26.96
N ALA A 10 24.59 -31.65 26.52
CA ALA A 10 24.32 -30.22 26.64
C ALA A 10 23.29 -29.79 25.58
N VAL A 11 22.01 -29.85 25.92
CA VAL A 11 20.92 -29.34 25.06
C VAL A 11 20.92 -27.81 25.12
N ALA A 12 21.58 -27.18 24.16
CA ALA A 12 21.49 -25.74 23.94
C ALA A 12 20.10 -25.39 23.39
N VAL A 13 19.16 -25.06 24.28
CA VAL A 13 17.86 -24.51 23.88
C VAL A 13 18.08 -23.07 23.40
N SER A 14 18.30 -22.91 22.10
CA SER A 14 18.31 -21.61 21.44
C SER A 14 16.94 -20.96 21.56
N VAL A 15 16.76 -20.12 22.59
CA VAL A 15 15.60 -19.24 22.70
C VAL A 15 15.67 -18.24 21.55
N MET A 16 15.01 -18.57 20.44
CA MET A 16 14.72 -17.61 19.39
C MET A 16 13.76 -16.59 19.99
N SER A 17 14.31 -15.45 20.40
CA SER A 17 13.55 -14.26 20.79
C SER A 17 12.68 -13.86 19.60
N ALA A 18 11.43 -14.32 19.60
CA ALA A 18 10.44 -13.95 18.61
C ALA A 18 10.15 -12.46 18.77
N GLY A 19 10.90 -11.65 18.02
CA GLY A 19 10.60 -10.25 17.77
C GLY A 19 9.33 -10.17 16.96
N ILE A 20 8.19 -10.38 17.62
CA ILE A 20 6.86 -10.09 17.08
C ILE A 20 6.83 -8.58 16.91
N ALA A 21 7.23 -8.13 15.72
CA ALA A 21 6.90 -6.80 15.25
C ALA A 21 5.39 -6.66 15.39
N ALA A 22 4.94 -5.63 16.11
CA ALA A 22 3.53 -5.31 16.24
C ALA A 22 3.03 -4.77 14.89
N ALA A 23 2.81 -5.69 13.96
CA ALA A 23 2.21 -5.39 12.66
C ALA A 23 0.87 -4.72 12.91
N ALA A 24 0.66 -3.54 12.33
CA ALA A 24 -0.55 -2.77 12.48
C ALA A 24 -1.75 -3.60 12.01
N HIS A 25 -2.52 -4.12 12.96
CA HIS A 25 -3.61 -5.05 12.67
C HIS A 25 -4.76 -4.25 12.06
N VAL A 26 -5.14 -4.58 10.82
CA VAL A 26 -6.36 -4.06 10.19
C VAL A 26 -7.54 -4.50 11.06
N ASP A 27 -8.27 -3.55 11.66
CA ASP A 27 -9.45 -3.93 12.45
C ASP A 27 -10.56 -4.40 11.50
N PHE A 28 -10.96 -5.66 11.67
CA PHE A 28 -12.02 -6.27 10.88
C PHE A 28 -13.39 -5.58 11.04
N ASN A 29 -13.56 -4.74 12.07
CA ASN A 29 -14.79 -4.04 12.42
C ASN A 29 -14.84 -2.56 12.00
N ASP A 30 -13.73 -1.97 11.52
CA ASP A 30 -13.68 -0.54 11.24
C ASP A 30 -14.47 -0.17 9.96
N PRO A 31 -15.31 0.89 9.95
CA PRO A 31 -16.05 1.32 8.76
C PRO A 31 -15.15 1.88 7.63
N ARG A 32 -13.88 2.19 7.92
CA ARG A 32 -12.83 2.57 6.96
C ARG A 32 -12.08 1.35 6.41
N ARG A 33 -12.59 0.14 6.64
CA ARG A 33 -12.06 -1.10 6.06
C ARG A 33 -12.58 -1.32 4.65
N ALA A 34 -11.70 -1.75 3.75
CA ALA A 34 -12.07 -2.36 2.48
C ALA A 34 -11.50 -3.77 2.35
N LEU A 35 -12.16 -4.57 1.52
CA LEU A 35 -11.84 -5.94 1.18
C LEU A 35 -11.83 -6.10 -0.34
N GLY A 36 -10.89 -6.89 -0.84
CA GLY A 36 -10.81 -7.33 -2.23
C GLY A 36 -10.26 -8.74 -2.31
N ARG A 37 -10.64 -9.48 -3.36
CA ARG A 37 -10.10 -10.80 -3.67
C ARG A 37 -10.02 -10.97 -5.19
N GLU A 38 -8.88 -11.45 -5.67
CA GLU A 38 -8.62 -11.73 -7.08
C GLU A 38 -8.00 -13.13 -7.19
N GLY A 39 -8.80 -14.09 -7.67
CA GLY A 39 -8.49 -15.52 -7.56
C GLY A 39 -8.20 -15.91 -6.11
N ASP A 40 -7.02 -16.51 -5.87
CA ASP A 40 -6.56 -16.92 -4.54
C ASP A 40 -5.57 -15.93 -3.90
N ILE A 41 -5.76 -14.63 -4.18
CA ILE A 41 -5.09 -13.54 -3.47
C ILE A 41 -6.18 -12.68 -2.81
N ARG A 42 -6.11 -12.51 -1.49
CA ARG A 42 -7.01 -11.65 -0.72
C ARG A 42 -6.26 -10.43 -0.19
N VAL A 43 -6.93 -9.29 -0.18
CA VAL A 43 -6.42 -8.05 0.42
C VAL A 43 -7.47 -7.45 1.34
N ASP A 44 -7.11 -7.23 2.60
CA ASP A 44 -7.84 -6.34 3.53
C ASP A 44 -7.06 -5.03 3.66
N ALA A 45 -7.73 -3.89 3.73
CA ALA A 45 -7.10 -2.58 3.92
C ALA A 45 -7.92 -1.66 4.83
N GLU A 46 -7.28 -0.68 5.46
CA GLU A 46 -7.88 0.35 6.32
C GLU A 46 -7.31 1.72 5.94
N LEU A 47 -8.16 2.73 5.70
CA LEU A 47 -7.70 4.11 5.52
C LEU A 47 -7.33 4.72 6.88
N GLY A 48 -6.14 5.31 7.00
CA GLY A 48 -5.70 6.01 8.21
C GLY A 48 -6.51 7.27 8.57
N GLN A 49 -7.40 7.72 7.68
CA GLN A 49 -8.22 8.92 7.84
C GLN A 49 -9.53 8.83 7.04
N ASP A 50 -10.58 9.51 7.54
CA ASP A 50 -11.89 9.65 6.89
C ASP A 50 -12.04 10.96 6.10
N THR A 51 -11.17 11.94 6.37
CA THR A 51 -11.26 13.31 5.88
C THR A 51 -10.04 13.65 5.02
N LEU A 52 -10.28 14.11 3.80
CA LEU A 52 -9.27 14.47 2.80
C LEU A 52 -9.33 15.96 2.45
N GLN A 53 -8.22 16.52 1.98
CA GLN A 53 -8.12 17.90 1.51
C GLN A 53 -7.10 17.98 0.35
N PRO A 54 -7.05 19.07 -0.44
CA PRO A 54 -6.08 19.21 -1.52
C PRO A 54 -4.64 18.96 -1.04
N ASN A 55 -3.92 18.05 -1.69
CA ASN A 55 -2.54 17.67 -1.38
C ASN A 55 -2.32 17.05 0.01
N SER A 56 -3.36 16.53 0.70
CA SER A 56 -3.14 15.71 1.90
C SER A 56 -2.53 14.35 1.54
N PRO A 57 -1.64 13.77 2.37
CA PRO A 57 -1.23 12.38 2.24
C PRO A 57 -2.40 11.46 2.58
N LEU A 58 -2.84 10.64 1.63
CA LEU A 58 -3.77 9.53 1.85
C LEU A 58 -2.94 8.31 2.29
N THR A 59 -3.12 7.88 3.55
CA THR A 59 -2.37 6.76 4.15
C THR A 59 -3.28 5.54 4.30
N VAL A 60 -2.77 4.35 3.95
CA VAL A 60 -3.49 3.08 4.01
C VAL A 60 -2.62 1.98 4.61
N THR A 61 -3.11 1.32 5.65
CA THR A 61 -2.55 0.05 6.14
C THR A 61 -3.28 -1.07 5.41
N TYR A 62 -2.55 -1.99 4.79
CA TYR A 62 -3.14 -3.09 4.02
C TYR A 62 -2.38 -4.40 4.24
N GLN A 63 -3.08 -5.49 4.00
CA GLN A 63 -2.66 -6.83 4.40
C GLN A 63 -3.03 -7.82 3.30
N ILE A 64 -2.00 -8.38 2.66
CA ILE A 64 -2.15 -9.36 1.58
C ILE A 64 -2.03 -10.76 2.17
N GLU A 65 -3.02 -11.62 1.87
CA GLU A 65 -3.08 -13.04 2.21
C GLU A 65 -2.96 -13.85 0.92
N ASN A 66 -1.87 -14.62 0.78
CA ASN A 66 -1.61 -15.46 -0.38
C ASN A 66 -2.17 -16.87 -0.16
N LEU A 67 -3.30 -17.18 -0.80
CA LEU A 67 -3.95 -18.50 -0.74
C LEU A 67 -3.55 -19.39 -1.94
N THR A 68 -2.69 -18.91 -2.85
CA THR A 68 -2.15 -19.70 -3.95
C THR A 68 -1.12 -20.73 -3.47
N ASN A 69 -0.75 -21.67 -4.34
CA ASN A 69 0.38 -22.58 -4.15
C ASN A 69 1.73 -22.01 -4.64
N LEU A 70 1.78 -20.76 -5.09
CA LEU A 70 2.98 -20.09 -5.60
C LEU A 70 3.45 -18.98 -4.64
N THR A 71 4.64 -18.45 -4.87
CA THR A 71 5.09 -17.22 -4.21
C THR A 71 4.71 -16.03 -5.09
N ILE A 72 3.96 -15.09 -4.51
CA ILE A 72 3.60 -13.81 -5.16
C ILE A 72 4.55 -12.70 -4.70
N ALA A 73 4.53 -11.54 -5.34
CA ALA A 73 5.19 -10.35 -4.82
C ALA A 73 4.38 -9.07 -5.04
N VAL A 74 4.61 -8.08 -4.17
CA VAL A 74 4.12 -6.70 -4.33
C VAL A 74 5.31 -5.75 -4.51
N ALA A 75 5.15 -4.74 -5.37
CA ALA A 75 6.12 -3.67 -5.51
C ALA A 75 5.94 -2.66 -4.37
N ASP A 76 6.82 -2.73 -3.37
CA ASP A 76 6.82 -1.89 -2.18
C ASP A 76 7.10 -0.41 -2.51
N LYS A 77 6.39 0.49 -1.81
CA LYS A 77 6.46 1.96 -1.93
C LYS A 77 6.22 2.55 -3.33
N VAL A 78 5.76 1.76 -4.30
CA VAL A 78 5.16 2.31 -5.53
C VAL A 78 3.69 2.59 -5.25
N THR A 79 3.31 3.87 -5.33
CA THR A 79 1.95 4.33 -5.02
C THR A 79 1.61 5.56 -5.87
N ASP A 80 0.37 5.65 -6.34
CA ASP A 80 -0.14 6.78 -7.12
C ASP A 80 -1.61 7.06 -6.80
N THR A 81 -2.10 8.28 -7.05
CA THR A 81 -3.53 8.63 -6.90
C THR A 81 -4.10 9.25 -8.17
N ASP A 82 -5.15 8.63 -8.70
CA ASP A 82 -6.01 9.23 -9.72
C ASP A 82 -7.36 9.67 -9.10
N PHE A 83 -8.08 10.57 -9.76
CA PHE A 83 -9.40 11.02 -9.35
C PHE A 83 -10.37 11.07 -10.53
N ASP A 84 -11.35 10.18 -10.51
CA ASP A 84 -12.47 10.18 -11.45
C ASP A 84 -13.57 11.15 -10.96
N PRO A 85 -13.87 12.23 -11.70
CA PRO A 85 -14.93 13.16 -11.36
C PRO A 85 -16.34 12.58 -11.57
N ASP A 86 -16.52 11.58 -12.44
CA ASP A 86 -17.84 11.05 -12.77
C ASP A 86 -18.35 10.10 -11.66
N SER A 87 -17.49 9.23 -11.12
CA SER A 87 -17.82 8.43 -9.93
C SER A 87 -17.53 9.11 -8.59
N GLN A 88 -16.87 10.28 -8.59
CA GLN A 88 -16.45 11.00 -7.37
C GLN A 88 -15.46 10.19 -6.49
N THR A 89 -14.63 9.37 -7.13
CA THR A 89 -13.73 8.40 -6.47
C THR A 89 -12.26 8.74 -6.69
N ILE A 90 -11.49 8.81 -5.60
CA ILE A 90 -10.03 8.78 -5.65
C ILE A 90 -9.57 7.33 -5.67
N THR A 91 -8.81 6.93 -6.70
CA THR A 91 -8.20 5.59 -6.76
C THR A 91 -6.76 5.66 -6.26
N LEU A 92 -6.50 5.11 -5.08
CA LEU A 92 -5.13 4.83 -4.63
C LEU A 92 -4.63 3.55 -5.29
N SER A 93 -3.72 3.69 -6.24
CA SER A 93 -2.97 2.56 -6.80
C SER A 93 -1.76 2.26 -5.92
N ILE A 94 -1.57 0.98 -5.60
CA ILE A 94 -0.45 0.44 -4.83
C ILE A 94 0.22 -0.65 -5.68
N GLY A 95 1.56 -0.69 -5.66
CA GLY A 95 2.34 -1.54 -6.55
C GLY A 95 2.54 -0.92 -7.94
N ALA A 96 3.15 -1.67 -8.85
CA ALA A 96 3.46 -1.24 -10.21
C ALA A 96 2.85 -2.21 -11.22
N GLU A 97 1.82 -1.79 -11.95
CA GLU A 97 1.35 -2.52 -13.13
C GLU A 97 2.34 -2.35 -14.28
N ILE A 98 2.81 -1.12 -14.48
CA ILE A 98 3.90 -0.75 -15.38
C ILE A 98 5.05 -0.19 -14.54
N PRO A 99 6.22 -0.85 -14.49
CA PRO A 99 7.41 -0.32 -13.82
C PRO A 99 7.84 1.06 -14.34
N SER A 100 8.14 1.97 -13.43
CA SER A 100 8.53 3.36 -13.76
C SER A 100 9.98 3.43 -14.25
N GLY A 101 10.19 3.15 -15.54
CA GLY A 101 11.48 3.26 -16.22
C GLY A 101 12.25 1.94 -16.30
N SER A 102 13.59 2.02 -16.42
CA SER A 102 14.46 0.88 -16.76
C SER A 102 14.88 0.00 -15.57
N HIS A 103 14.21 0.11 -14.42
CA HIS A 103 14.62 -0.56 -13.17
C HIS A 103 13.45 -1.31 -12.56
N MET A 104 13.75 -2.45 -11.93
CA MET A 104 12.78 -3.22 -11.17
C MET A 104 12.51 -2.51 -9.83
N PRO A 105 11.24 -2.22 -9.47
CA PRO A 105 10.92 -1.66 -8.15
C PRO A 105 11.21 -2.70 -7.06
N HIS A 106 11.13 -2.29 -5.79
CA HIS A 106 11.46 -3.19 -4.68
C HIS A 106 10.36 -4.26 -4.49
N LEU A 107 10.67 -5.53 -4.76
CA LEU A 107 9.71 -6.62 -4.64
C LEU A 107 9.77 -7.26 -3.24
N VAL A 108 8.67 -7.17 -2.49
CA VAL A 108 8.47 -7.97 -1.27
C VAL A 108 7.70 -9.23 -1.65
N THR A 109 8.31 -10.39 -1.40
CA THR A 109 7.74 -11.70 -1.69
C THR A 109 6.87 -12.23 -0.55
N ILE A 110 5.77 -12.89 -0.91
CA ILE A 110 4.79 -13.48 0.01
C ILE A 110 4.60 -14.94 -0.42
N LYS A 111 5.04 -15.90 0.39
CA LYS A 111 4.97 -17.32 0.01
C LYS A 111 3.54 -17.87 0.09
N ALA A 112 3.31 -19.03 -0.50
CA ALA A 112 2.06 -19.77 -0.39
C ALA A 112 1.64 -19.94 1.09
N GLY A 113 0.43 -19.52 1.44
CA GLY A 113 -0.11 -19.55 2.80
C GLY A 113 0.43 -18.46 3.74
N GLU A 114 1.31 -17.56 3.29
CA GLU A 114 1.75 -16.42 4.11
C GLU A 114 0.79 -15.24 4.02
N LYS A 115 0.76 -14.45 5.10
CA LYS A 115 0.02 -13.19 5.20
C LYS A 115 0.94 -12.09 5.70
N HIS A 116 1.08 -11.03 4.93
CA HIS A 116 1.98 -9.90 5.23
C HIS A 116 1.19 -8.59 5.32
N THR A 117 1.65 -7.69 6.19
CA THR A 117 1.04 -6.38 6.43
C THR A 117 1.99 -5.27 6.03
N PHE A 118 1.45 -4.24 5.41
CA PHE A 118 2.14 -3.14 4.76
C PHE A 118 1.47 -1.81 5.12
N THR A 119 2.18 -0.71 4.94
CA THR A 119 1.61 0.64 4.96
C THR A 119 2.06 1.38 3.70
N ALA A 120 1.12 1.97 2.99
CA ALA A 120 1.32 2.78 1.80
C ALA A 120 0.74 4.19 2.02
N GLY A 121 1.19 5.15 1.23
CA GLY A 121 0.51 6.44 1.14
C GLY A 121 1.05 7.34 0.05
N ALA A 122 0.17 8.14 -0.53
CA ALA A 122 0.44 9.05 -1.65
C ALA A 122 -0.28 10.39 -1.44
N LEU A 123 0.14 11.45 -2.15
CA LEU A 123 -0.44 12.78 -2.04
C LEU A 123 -1.68 12.90 -2.94
N VAL A 124 -2.82 13.32 -2.36
CA VAL A 124 -4.09 13.46 -3.10
C VAL A 124 -4.07 14.71 -3.98
N HIS A 125 -3.79 14.53 -5.27
CA HIS A 125 -3.67 15.62 -6.25
C HIS A 125 -5.01 15.97 -6.94
N VAL A 126 -6.05 16.26 -6.15
CA VAL A 126 -7.33 16.75 -6.66
C VAL A 126 -7.37 18.29 -6.70
N VAL A 127 -7.50 18.85 -7.89
CA VAL A 127 -7.64 20.30 -8.11
C VAL A 127 -9.11 20.69 -8.06
N VAL A 128 -9.52 21.33 -6.96
CA VAL A 128 -10.88 21.86 -6.77
C VAL A 128 -10.86 23.39 -6.89
N PRO A 129 -11.83 24.03 -7.58
CA PRO A 129 -11.93 25.49 -7.63
C PRO A 129 -12.10 26.14 -6.25
N ASN A 130 -11.43 27.28 -6.03
CA ASN A 130 -11.51 28.06 -4.78
C ASN A 130 -12.93 28.55 -4.44
N THR A 131 -13.82 28.62 -5.43
CA THR A 131 -15.24 28.95 -5.26
C THR A 131 -16.07 27.69 -5.55
N LEU A 132 -16.59 27.06 -4.50
CA LEU A 132 -17.49 25.92 -4.63
C LEU A 132 -18.85 26.38 -5.16
N THR A 133 -19.35 25.68 -6.17
CA THR A 133 -20.72 25.80 -6.69
C THR A 133 -21.52 24.54 -6.35
N PRO A 134 -22.86 24.55 -6.44
CA PRO A 134 -23.66 23.31 -6.31
C PRO A 134 -23.31 22.21 -7.32
N TRP A 135 -22.61 22.57 -8.40
CA TRP A 135 -22.17 21.67 -9.48
C TRP A 135 -20.68 21.30 -9.38
N THR A 136 -19.98 21.76 -8.33
CA THR A 136 -18.56 21.44 -8.15
C THR A 136 -18.43 20.02 -7.63
N THR A 137 -18.04 19.10 -8.51
CA THR A 137 -17.66 17.74 -8.17
C THR A 137 -16.57 17.74 -7.09
N LEU A 138 -16.81 17.02 -6.00
CA LEU A 138 -15.86 16.79 -4.92
C LEU A 138 -15.64 15.27 -4.75
N PRO A 139 -14.45 14.83 -4.31
CA PRO A 139 -14.24 13.46 -3.86
C PRO A 139 -15.20 13.07 -2.74
N ARG A 140 -15.78 11.88 -2.84
CA ARG A 140 -16.67 11.28 -1.83
C ARG A 140 -16.32 9.84 -1.50
N PHE A 141 -15.52 9.19 -2.35
CA PHE A 141 -15.06 7.83 -2.16
C PHE A 141 -13.55 7.72 -2.34
N VAL A 142 -12.95 6.77 -1.64
CA VAL A 142 -11.62 6.23 -1.97
C VAL A 142 -11.81 4.78 -2.39
N GLN A 143 -11.18 4.38 -3.48
CA GLN A 143 -10.94 2.97 -3.83
C GLN A 143 -9.46 2.66 -3.68
N VAL A 144 -9.13 1.46 -3.21
CA VAL A 144 -7.75 0.94 -3.20
C VAL A 144 -7.63 -0.12 -4.30
N LYS A 145 -6.57 0.01 -5.11
CA LYS A 145 -6.14 -0.97 -6.12
C LYS A 145 -4.76 -1.47 -5.71
N VAL A 146 -4.60 -2.77 -5.44
CA VAL A 146 -3.31 -3.37 -5.07
C VAL A 146 -2.82 -4.28 -6.18
N THR A 147 -1.66 -3.95 -6.75
CA THR A 147 -1.06 -4.66 -7.89
C THR A 147 0.01 -5.63 -7.42
N VAL A 148 -0.10 -6.90 -7.84
CA VAL A 148 0.79 -8.00 -7.40
C VAL A 148 1.23 -8.85 -8.59
N LEU A 149 2.46 -9.37 -8.53
CA LEU A 149 2.96 -10.39 -9.44
C LEU A 149 2.53 -11.78 -8.95
N ARG A 150 1.78 -12.53 -9.77
CA ARG A 150 1.27 -13.87 -9.44
C ARG A 150 2.33 -14.97 -9.51
N ASP A 151 3.37 -14.79 -10.33
CA ASP A 151 4.53 -15.68 -10.40
C ASP A 151 5.83 -14.87 -10.34
N VAL A 152 6.63 -15.11 -9.30
CA VAL A 152 7.95 -14.48 -9.12
C VAL A 152 9.09 -15.30 -9.73
N THR A 153 8.82 -16.51 -10.24
CA THR A 153 9.85 -17.44 -10.76
C THR A 153 10.72 -16.82 -11.87
N PRO A 154 10.19 -16.06 -12.84
CA PRO A 154 11.02 -15.37 -13.85
C PRO A 154 11.96 -14.32 -13.25
N PHE A 155 11.58 -13.73 -12.11
CA PHE A 155 12.26 -12.61 -11.47
C PHE A 155 13.22 -13.04 -10.35
N ALA A 156 13.29 -14.34 -10.02
CA ALA A 156 14.03 -14.86 -8.87
C ALA A 156 15.48 -14.34 -8.79
N ASN A 157 16.22 -14.33 -9.91
CA ASN A 157 17.59 -13.81 -9.96
C ASN A 157 17.67 -12.29 -9.71
N LEU A 158 16.68 -11.52 -10.19
CA LEU A 158 16.62 -10.06 -10.00
C LEU A 158 16.25 -9.71 -8.56
N ILE A 159 15.36 -10.50 -7.94
CA ILE A 159 15.00 -10.41 -6.52
C ILE A 159 16.21 -10.79 -5.65
N GLU A 160 16.94 -11.86 -5.99
CA GLU A 160 18.17 -12.27 -5.28
C GLU A 160 19.27 -11.20 -5.40
N GLN A 161 19.41 -10.56 -6.56
CA GLN A 161 20.30 -9.42 -6.75
C GLN A 161 19.87 -8.21 -5.90
N GLN A 162 18.58 -7.86 -5.91
CA GLN A 162 18.02 -6.74 -5.16
C GLN A 162 18.23 -6.91 -3.64
N ASN A 163 18.11 -8.13 -3.12
CA ASN A 163 18.41 -8.46 -1.72
C ASN A 163 19.91 -8.43 -1.38
N ARG A 164 20.81 -8.36 -2.38
CA ARG A 164 22.27 -8.29 -2.20
C ARG A 164 22.86 -6.90 -2.47
N THR A 165 22.19 -6.04 -3.25
CA THR A 165 22.75 -4.76 -3.71
C THR A 165 21.82 -3.59 -3.42
N ALA A 166 22.34 -2.55 -2.75
CA ALA A 166 21.65 -1.28 -2.57
C ALA A 166 21.55 -0.42 -3.85
N LEU A 167 22.03 -0.92 -4.99
CA LEU A 167 21.91 -0.27 -6.30
C LEU A 167 20.60 -0.70 -6.99
N PRO A 168 19.93 0.18 -7.74
CA PRO A 168 18.76 -0.20 -8.55
C PRO A 168 19.09 -1.34 -9.51
N VAL A 169 18.31 -2.42 -9.44
CA VAL A 169 18.41 -3.55 -10.37
C VAL A 169 17.72 -3.16 -11.67
N ALA A 170 18.43 -3.23 -12.79
CA ALA A 170 17.85 -2.99 -14.11
C ALA A 170 16.79 -4.05 -14.44
N LEU A 171 15.70 -3.64 -15.11
CA LEU A 171 14.69 -4.56 -15.64
C LEU A 171 14.91 -4.75 -17.15
N PRO A 172 15.39 -5.93 -17.60
CA PRO A 172 15.52 -6.23 -19.02
C PRO A 172 14.18 -6.16 -19.76
N LYS A 173 14.18 -5.82 -21.06
CA LYS A 173 12.94 -5.67 -21.83
C LYS A 173 12.13 -6.98 -21.89
N ASP A 174 12.80 -8.12 -22.04
CA ASP A 174 12.20 -9.45 -22.03
C ASP A 174 11.67 -9.89 -20.65
N MET A 175 12.04 -9.17 -19.58
CA MET A 175 11.45 -9.30 -18.25
C MET A 175 10.33 -8.28 -18.00
N PHE A 176 10.30 -7.15 -18.72
CA PHE A 176 9.18 -6.21 -18.70
C PHE A 176 7.92 -6.84 -19.30
N ASP A 177 8.02 -7.50 -20.46
CA ASP A 177 6.84 -8.15 -21.08
C ASP A 177 6.25 -9.22 -20.12
N ARG A 178 7.12 -10.01 -19.47
CA ARG A 178 6.74 -10.97 -18.40
C ARG A 178 6.17 -10.32 -17.14
N TRP A 179 6.54 -9.06 -16.85
CA TRP A 179 5.99 -8.33 -15.70
C TRP A 179 4.51 -8.02 -15.95
N ILE A 180 4.18 -7.56 -17.15
CA ILE A 180 2.79 -7.31 -17.56
C ILE A 180 1.98 -8.62 -17.52
N ASP A 181 2.49 -9.71 -18.08
CA ASP A 181 1.82 -11.02 -18.08
C ASP A 181 1.60 -11.61 -16.67
N ALA A 182 2.52 -11.36 -15.73
CA ALA A 182 2.42 -11.85 -14.36
C ALA A 182 1.66 -10.89 -13.41
N SER A 183 1.42 -9.65 -13.82
CA SER A 183 0.75 -8.62 -13.03
C SER A 183 -0.75 -8.86 -12.94
N THR A 184 -1.31 -8.67 -11.74
CA THR A 184 -2.76 -8.62 -11.54
C THR A 184 -3.13 -7.57 -10.50
N SER A 185 -4.33 -6.99 -10.64
CA SER A 185 -4.82 -5.90 -9.80
C SER A 185 -6.00 -6.34 -8.95
N VAL A 186 -5.83 -6.36 -7.63
CA VAL A 186 -6.93 -6.53 -6.69
C VAL A 186 -7.60 -5.18 -6.45
N PHE A 187 -8.83 -5.02 -6.95
CA PHE A 187 -9.68 -3.88 -6.59
C PHE A 187 -10.44 -4.21 -5.31
N LEU A 188 -10.37 -3.30 -4.34
CA LEU A 188 -11.12 -3.38 -3.09
C LEU A 188 -12.43 -2.59 -3.21
N ASN A 189 -13.38 -2.77 -2.28
CA ASN A 189 -14.58 -1.91 -2.25
C ASN A 189 -14.21 -0.43 -2.01
N THR A 190 -15.09 0.47 -2.45
CA THR A 190 -15.01 1.89 -2.11
C THR A 190 -15.31 2.12 -0.64
N ILE A 191 -14.71 3.17 -0.08
CA ILE A 191 -14.92 3.65 1.28
C ILE A 191 -15.37 5.12 1.20
N PRO A 192 -16.44 5.53 1.90
CA PRO A 192 -16.87 6.93 1.92
C PRO A 192 -15.88 7.81 2.68
N VAL A 193 -15.63 9.01 2.16
CA VAL A 193 -14.73 10.02 2.74
C VAL A 193 -15.34 11.42 2.69
N TYR A 194 -14.90 12.30 3.60
CA TYR A 194 -15.29 13.71 3.66
C TYR A 194 -14.25 14.60 3.00
N TRP A 195 -14.68 15.48 2.09
CA TRP A 195 -13.79 16.47 1.47
C TRP A 195 -13.81 17.80 2.22
N ARG A 196 -12.66 18.19 2.77
CA ARG A 196 -12.40 19.52 3.34
C ARG A 196 -11.68 20.38 2.32
N GLY A 197 -12.45 21.09 1.50
CA GLY A 197 -11.90 22.22 0.74
C GLY A 197 -11.45 23.33 1.69
N GLU A 198 -10.22 23.82 1.54
CA GLU A 198 -9.75 25.01 2.27
C GLU A 198 -10.47 26.26 1.73
N SER A 199 -11.60 26.60 2.35
CA SER A 199 -12.22 27.93 2.20
C SER A 199 -11.34 28.99 2.86
N ARG A 200 -10.15 29.28 2.31
CA ARG A 200 -9.28 30.39 2.71
C ARG A 200 -9.88 31.73 2.28
N ARG A 201 -11.03 32.08 2.86
CA ARG A 201 -11.36 33.47 3.17
C ARG A 201 -10.39 33.95 4.25
N GLY A 202 -9.16 34.28 3.81
CA GLY A 202 -8.30 35.18 4.55
C GLY A 202 -8.95 36.56 4.52
N THR A 203 -9.88 36.82 5.42
CA THR A 203 -10.53 38.13 5.59
C THR A 203 -9.50 39.11 6.15
N ALA A 204 -8.71 39.72 5.27
CA ALA A 204 -7.83 40.84 5.56
C ALA A 204 -8.61 42.16 5.81
N GLU A 205 -9.78 42.05 6.45
CA GLU A 205 -10.75 43.11 6.73
C GLU A 205 -11.27 42.98 8.18
N SER A 206 -10.36 42.79 9.14
CA SER A 206 -10.67 42.86 10.58
C SER A 206 -9.55 43.52 11.39
N ASN A 207 -8.93 44.56 10.83
CA ASN A 207 -7.97 45.42 11.54
C ASN A 207 -8.20 46.91 11.24
N GLN A 208 -9.48 47.29 11.22
CA GLN A 208 -9.94 48.68 11.18
C GLN A 208 -10.61 49.01 12.52
N PRO A 209 -9.91 49.68 13.46
CA PRO A 209 -10.55 50.18 14.67
C PRO A 209 -11.54 51.30 14.30
N ALA A 210 -12.80 51.13 14.69
CA ALA A 210 -13.88 52.05 14.33
C ALA A 210 -14.13 53.09 15.43
N GLY A 211 -13.55 54.29 15.28
CA GLY A 211 -13.73 55.44 16.18
C GLY A 211 -12.97 55.33 17.52
N THR A 212 -12.90 56.39 18.32
CA THR A 212 -13.52 57.73 18.23
C THR A 212 -12.57 58.83 18.74
N ASP A 213 -13.00 60.09 18.57
CA ASP A 213 -12.44 61.36 19.07
C ASP A 213 -11.17 61.91 18.37
#